data_AF-A0A178WPX2-F1
#
_entry.id   AF-A0A178WPX2-F1
#
_cell.length_a   1.000
_cell.length_b   1.000
_cell.length_c   1.000
_cell.angle_alpha   90.00
_cell.angle_beta   90.00
_cell.angle_gamma   90.00
#
_symmetry.space_group_name_H-M   'P 1'
#
loop_
_entity.id
_entity.type
_entity.pdbx_description
1 polymer ?
#
loop_
_entity_poly.entity_id
_entity_poly.type
_entity_poly.pdbx_seq_one_letter_code
_entity_poly.pdbx_strand_id
1 'polypeptide(L)'
;MGARGWGLVVAGFAGRIRAAVVCEGLLEGIHVREGASRGPVSGREGNPAGIRVNEGGPHGRSEGAGRGRAVPSVSVDIAETPGPARLADFTTLRVGGPVRRLVIATTAAELVAAVRDADDAGEPVLLLGGGSNLVVGDEGFAGTLVRIANTGWTRDADIVEVAAGQEWDAFVSALVDNGLGGLECLSGIPGSVGATPIQNVGAYGGEVAESIVSVELYDRAAKEVRTVKADELGFAYRTSVLKGTDRGVVLSVRFRIDPSGQSAPIRYAELARTLGVEIDAKVPAAQVREAVLGLRRGKGMVLDPADHDTWSAGSFFTNPIVPGEEAAAVLSRIAESAEGKIPQYPAKGGVKLSAAWLIERAGFGKGYPGPGGRVSLSAKHTLALTNRGEASTEDLLALAREVRDGVEARFGVRLHPEPLLINCSL
;
A
#
# COMPACT_ATOMS: atom_id res chain seq x y z
N MET A 1 10.58 59.81 -29.41
CA MET A 1 10.19 60.13 -28.02
C MET A 1 10.06 58.79 -27.31
N GLY A 2 11.05 58.27 -26.58
CA GLY A 2 11.49 58.67 -25.23
C GLY A 2 10.87 57.67 -24.23
N ALA A 3 11.52 57.01 -23.27
CA ALA A 3 12.81 57.12 -22.60
C ALA A 3 13.22 55.70 -22.07
N ARG A 4 14.52 55.31 -22.01
CA ARG A 4 15.43 55.25 -20.81
C ARG A 4 14.72 54.78 -19.52
N GLY A 5 15.16 53.82 -18.71
CA GLY A 5 16.46 53.22 -18.40
C GLY A 5 16.55 53.04 -16.86
N TRP A 6 17.40 52.12 -16.38
CA TRP A 6 17.75 51.81 -14.96
C TRP A 6 16.67 51.00 -14.17
N GLY A 7 16.95 49.98 -13.37
CA GLY A 7 18.16 49.52 -12.71
C GLY A 7 17.87 49.31 -11.21
N LEU A 8 18.30 48.16 -10.66
CA LEU A 8 18.50 47.80 -9.25
C LEU A 8 17.44 46.94 -8.50
N VAL A 9 17.85 45.67 -8.30
CA VAL A 9 17.92 44.85 -7.06
C VAL A 9 17.16 45.38 -5.81
N VAL A 10 16.37 44.51 -5.16
CA VAL A 10 16.55 43.97 -3.79
C VAL A 10 15.27 43.24 -3.29
N ALA A 11 15.48 41.96 -2.97
CA ALA A 11 14.90 41.12 -1.90
C ALA A 11 13.38 40.95 -1.71
N GLY A 12 12.99 39.68 -1.50
CA GLY A 12 11.67 39.32 -0.94
C GLY A 12 11.38 37.82 -0.91
N PHE A 13 12.11 37.10 -0.06
CA PHE A 13 11.91 35.76 0.54
C PHE A 13 10.66 34.87 0.29
N ALA A 14 10.95 33.55 0.39
CA ALA A 14 10.14 32.38 0.83
C ALA A 14 9.10 31.77 -0.16
N GLY A 15 8.96 30.45 -0.34
CA GLY A 15 9.54 29.24 0.25
C GLY A 15 8.86 27.94 -0.25
N ARG A 16 9.61 26.81 -0.23
CA ARG A 16 9.28 25.38 0.04
C ARG A 16 7.99 24.69 -0.48
N ILE A 17 8.15 23.49 -1.11
CA ILE A 17 7.49 22.16 -0.85
C ILE A 17 7.73 21.19 -2.03
N ARG A 18 8.12 19.92 -1.76
CA ARG A 18 7.46 18.65 -2.17
C ARG A 18 8.23 17.40 -1.65
N ALA A 19 7.78 16.87 -0.50
CA ALA A 19 7.67 15.42 -0.31
C ALA A 19 6.41 14.96 -1.07
N ALA A 20 6.33 13.70 -1.52
CA ALA A 20 5.32 13.27 -2.48
C ALA A 20 3.86 13.40 -1.96
N VAL A 21 3.24 14.54 -2.29
CA VAL A 21 1.81 14.75 -2.58
C VAL A 21 1.79 15.63 -3.84
N VAL A 22 1.04 15.20 -4.87
CA VAL A 22 0.86 15.94 -6.12
C VAL A 22 -0.16 17.07 -5.91
N CYS A 23 0.30 18.32 -6.06
CA CYS A 23 -0.51 19.50 -6.43
C CYS A 23 0.32 20.34 -7.39
N GLU A 24 -0.15 20.55 -8.63
CA GLU A 24 0.53 21.21 -9.77
C GLU A 24 1.16 22.59 -9.47
N GLY A 25 2.22 22.94 -10.24
CA GLY A 25 2.83 24.28 -10.27
C GLY A 25 4.28 24.31 -10.75
N LEU A 26 4.47 24.56 -12.05
CA LEU A 26 5.54 25.32 -12.75
C LEU A 26 6.91 25.55 -12.05
N LEU A 27 8.00 24.99 -12.60
CA LEU A 27 9.11 25.69 -13.30
C LEU A 27 10.41 24.86 -13.40
N GLU A 28 11.15 25.15 -14.46
CA GLU A 28 12.31 24.46 -15.03
C GLU A 28 13.67 24.78 -14.34
N GLY A 29 14.55 23.77 -14.33
CA GLY A 29 15.94 23.85 -14.82
C GLY A 29 17.04 24.60 -14.04
N ILE A 30 18.07 23.87 -13.58
CA ILE A 30 19.42 23.79 -14.19
C ILE A 30 20.52 23.34 -13.20
N HIS A 31 21.41 22.48 -13.73
CA HIS A 31 22.75 22.00 -13.36
C HIS A 31 23.54 22.62 -12.20
N VAL A 32 24.29 21.76 -11.46
CA VAL A 32 25.76 21.90 -11.26
C VAL A 32 26.48 20.53 -11.10
N ARG A 33 27.47 20.35 -11.98
CA ARG A 33 28.77 19.60 -12.02
C ARG A 33 29.20 18.56 -10.97
N GLU A 34 29.73 17.47 -11.53
CA GLU A 34 30.45 16.34 -10.93
C GLU A 34 31.86 16.67 -10.40
N GLY A 35 32.30 15.89 -9.39
CA GLY A 35 33.69 15.73 -8.98
C GLY A 35 33.93 14.29 -8.49
N ALA A 36 34.77 13.55 -9.22
CA ALA A 36 35.08 12.15 -8.99
C ALA A 36 36.23 11.93 -7.99
N SER A 37 36.24 10.81 -7.27
CA SER A 37 37.40 9.90 -7.17
C SER A 37 37.08 8.64 -6.35
N ARG A 38 37.73 7.54 -6.75
CA ARG A 38 37.51 6.13 -6.34
C ARG A 38 38.46 5.71 -5.22
N GLY A 39 38.07 4.68 -4.46
CA GLY A 39 38.96 3.82 -3.68
C GLY A 39 38.22 2.58 -3.15
N PRO A 40 38.73 1.34 -3.30
CA PRO A 40 37.97 0.11 -3.04
C PRO A 40 38.30 -0.51 -1.67
N VAL A 41 37.33 -1.11 -0.97
CA VAL A 41 37.62 -2.10 0.09
C VAL A 41 36.57 -3.22 0.12
N SER A 42 37.10 -4.44 0.16
CA SER A 42 36.49 -5.77 0.22
C SER A 42 35.90 -6.15 1.59
N GLY A 43 34.93 -7.06 1.62
CA GLY A 43 34.86 -8.04 2.73
C GLY A 43 33.50 -8.63 3.13
N ARG A 44 33.28 -9.87 2.67
CA ARG A 44 32.72 -11.06 3.37
C ARG A 44 31.26 -11.10 3.88
N GLU A 45 30.64 -12.21 3.46
CA GLU A 45 29.32 -12.73 3.76
C GLU A 45 29.18 -13.26 5.20
N GLY A 46 27.99 -13.07 5.78
CA GLY A 46 27.51 -13.73 7.00
C GLY A 46 26.01 -13.98 6.92
N ASN A 47 25.62 -15.26 6.96
CA ASN A 47 24.26 -15.81 6.89
C ASN A 47 23.46 -15.56 8.20
N PRO A 48 22.15 -15.23 8.19
CA PRO A 48 21.42 -14.92 9.43
C PRO A 48 20.83 -16.16 10.12
N ALA A 49 20.78 -16.08 11.45
CA ALA A 49 20.27 -17.11 12.37
C ALA A 49 18.77 -16.95 12.67
N GLY A 50 18.15 -18.09 13.04
CA GLY A 50 16.71 -18.29 13.15
C GLY A 50 15.99 -17.69 14.35
N ILE A 51 14.66 -17.60 14.19
CA ILE A 51 13.67 -17.07 15.12
C ILE A 51 13.43 -18.05 16.27
N ARG A 52 13.40 -17.56 17.51
CA ARG A 52 12.90 -18.29 18.70
C ARG A 52 11.67 -17.59 19.25
N VAL A 53 10.57 -18.33 19.36
CA VAL A 53 9.37 -17.95 20.12
C VAL A 53 9.64 -18.33 21.57
N ASN A 54 9.53 -17.38 22.50
CA ASN A 54 9.71 -17.62 23.93
C ASN A 54 8.38 -17.33 24.64
N GLU A 55 7.77 -18.36 25.21
CA GLU A 55 6.60 -18.22 26.08
C GLU A 55 7.06 -17.94 27.52
N GLY A 56 6.57 -16.86 28.13
CA GLY A 56 6.86 -16.59 29.53
C GLY A 56 6.16 -15.38 30.15
N GLY A 57 5.12 -15.66 30.93
CA GLY A 57 4.88 -15.13 32.28
C GLY A 57 4.40 -13.67 32.46
N PRO A 58 3.46 -13.40 33.40
CA PRO A 58 2.70 -12.16 33.41
C PRO A 58 3.48 -11.00 34.05
N HIS A 59 3.58 -9.89 33.34
CA HIS A 59 3.96 -8.61 33.91
C HIS A 59 2.80 -7.63 33.75
N GLY A 60 2.12 -7.37 34.86
CA GLY A 60 1.11 -6.31 34.92
C GLY A 60 1.75 -4.93 34.80
N ARG A 61 1.08 -4.03 34.05
CA ARG A 61 1.12 -2.55 34.13
C ARG A 61 -0.01 -2.00 33.25
N SER A 62 -1.04 -1.43 33.87
CA SER A 62 -1.31 0.01 34.01
C SER A 62 -1.71 0.71 32.70
N GLU A 63 -3.02 0.86 32.51
CA GLU A 63 -3.62 1.77 31.52
C GLU A 63 -3.28 3.23 31.89
N GLY A 64 -2.43 3.86 31.08
CA GLY A 64 -2.13 5.29 31.17
C GLY A 64 -2.33 5.92 29.80
N ALA A 65 -3.10 7.01 29.75
CA ALA A 65 -3.30 7.82 28.55
C ALA A 65 -1.95 8.28 27.96
N GLY A 66 -1.83 8.19 26.63
CA GLY A 66 -0.59 8.29 25.88
C GLY A 66 0.21 9.57 26.14
N ARG A 67 1.42 9.40 26.71
CA ARG A 67 2.49 10.39 26.65
C ARG A 67 3.46 9.92 25.57
N GLY A 68 3.69 10.76 24.54
CA GLY A 68 4.72 10.50 23.53
C GLY A 68 6.08 10.30 24.19
N ARG A 69 6.85 9.34 23.68
CA ARG A 69 8.22 9.11 24.15
C ARG A 69 9.20 9.73 23.17
N ALA A 70 10.01 10.67 23.68
CA ALA A 70 11.14 11.21 22.93
C ALA A 70 12.08 10.07 22.51
N VAL A 71 12.46 10.07 21.23
CA VAL A 71 13.35 9.03 20.69
C VAL A 71 14.79 9.44 20.99
N PRO A 72 15.56 8.63 21.76
CA PRO A 72 16.96 8.95 22.01
C PRO A 72 17.75 8.97 20.70
N SER A 73 18.77 9.84 20.62
CA SER A 73 19.71 9.85 19.50
C SER A 73 20.60 8.61 19.58
N VAL A 74 20.21 7.57 18.84
CA VAL A 74 21.06 6.40 18.59
C VAL A 74 21.69 6.59 17.21
N SER A 75 23.02 6.62 17.16
CA SER A 75 23.78 6.44 15.92
C SER A 75 23.74 4.94 15.58
N VAL A 76 23.04 4.58 14.51
CA VAL A 76 22.99 3.20 14.05
C VAL A 76 23.77 3.10 12.74
N ASP A 77 24.63 2.09 12.63
CA ASP A 77 25.32 1.79 11.37
C ASP A 77 24.31 1.19 10.40
N ILE A 78 23.75 2.05 9.55
CA ILE A 78 22.81 1.63 8.51
C ILE A 78 23.59 1.03 7.36
N ALA A 79 23.32 -0.24 7.04
CA ALA A 79 23.93 -0.91 5.90
C ALA A 79 23.42 -0.30 4.58
N GLU A 80 24.31 0.33 3.81
CA GLU A 80 24.06 0.76 2.43
C GLU A 80 24.41 -0.38 1.47
N THR A 81 23.55 -0.67 0.49
CA THR A 81 23.80 -1.74 -0.50
C THR A 81 24.67 -1.20 -1.65
N PRO A 82 25.71 -1.92 -2.12
CA PRO A 82 26.50 -1.50 -3.27
C PRO A 82 25.73 -1.64 -4.61
N GLY A 83 25.69 -0.57 -5.42
CA GLY A 83 25.14 -0.55 -6.79
C GLY A 83 23.81 0.23 -6.91
N PRO A 84 23.41 0.66 -8.13
CA PRO A 84 22.17 1.41 -8.32
C PRO A 84 20.97 0.45 -8.18
N ALA A 85 20.41 0.35 -6.98
CA ALA A 85 19.17 -0.39 -6.74
C ALA A 85 18.03 0.18 -7.60
N ARG A 86 17.16 -0.69 -8.14
CA ARG A 86 15.98 -0.27 -8.92
C ARG A 86 14.70 -0.58 -8.15
N LEU A 87 13.74 0.34 -8.19
CA LEU A 87 12.44 0.14 -7.56
C LEU A 87 11.67 -1.03 -8.18
N ALA A 88 11.91 -1.35 -9.45
CA ALA A 88 11.39 -2.57 -10.08
C ALA A 88 11.75 -3.86 -9.33
N ASP A 89 12.91 -3.93 -8.66
CA ASP A 89 13.33 -5.13 -7.91
C ASP A 89 12.54 -5.31 -6.60
N PHE A 90 11.82 -4.27 -6.18
CA PHE A 90 11.09 -4.23 -4.92
C PHE A 90 9.58 -4.05 -5.08
N THR A 91 9.07 -3.93 -6.30
CA THR A 91 7.63 -3.82 -6.58
C THR A 91 7.09 -5.12 -7.15
N THR A 92 5.87 -5.47 -6.76
CA THR A 92 5.13 -6.63 -7.32
C THR A 92 4.84 -6.49 -8.82
N LEU A 93 4.65 -5.25 -9.30
CA LEU A 93 4.54 -4.92 -10.73
C LEU A 93 5.85 -5.12 -11.50
N ARG A 94 6.99 -5.12 -10.80
CA ARG A 94 8.33 -5.16 -11.40
C ARG A 94 8.60 -4.00 -12.36
N VAL A 95 8.10 -2.84 -12.00
CA VAL A 95 8.33 -1.56 -12.70
C VAL A 95 8.88 -0.52 -11.73
N GLY A 96 9.60 0.47 -12.26
CA GLY A 96 10.22 1.53 -11.47
C GLY A 96 11.71 1.72 -11.77
N GLY A 97 12.11 2.98 -11.84
CA GLY A 97 13.47 3.41 -12.10
C GLY A 97 14.46 3.21 -10.94
N PRO A 98 15.66 3.78 -11.04
CA PRO A 98 16.70 3.69 -10.02
C PRO A 98 16.30 4.44 -8.72
N VAL A 99 16.89 4.05 -7.60
CA VAL A 99 16.88 4.85 -6.37
C VAL A 99 18.28 5.41 -6.10
N ARG A 100 18.36 6.67 -5.67
CA ARG A 100 19.63 7.30 -5.26
C ARG A 100 20.28 6.58 -4.08
N ARG A 101 19.50 6.29 -3.03
CA ARG A 101 20.00 5.68 -1.80
C ARG A 101 19.00 4.66 -1.26
N LEU A 102 19.48 3.48 -0.90
CA LEU A 102 18.70 2.42 -0.25
C LEU A 102 19.20 2.22 1.17
N VAL A 103 18.28 2.29 2.12
CA VAL A 103 18.46 2.01 3.53
C VAL A 103 17.54 0.86 3.92
N ILE A 104 18.07 -0.17 4.59
CA ILE A 104 17.28 -1.28 5.11
C ILE A 104 17.22 -1.16 6.63
N ALA A 105 16.01 -0.95 7.17
CA ALA A 105 15.78 -0.83 8.61
C ALA A 105 15.22 -2.14 9.16
N THR A 106 16.01 -2.87 9.94
CA THR A 106 15.66 -4.17 10.54
C THR A 106 15.12 -4.07 11.96
N THR A 107 15.19 -2.89 12.57
CA THR A 107 14.58 -2.59 13.87
C THR A 107 13.74 -1.32 13.81
N ALA A 108 12.80 -1.15 14.75
CA ALA A 108 12.01 0.08 14.86
C ALA A 108 12.91 1.30 15.13
N ALA A 109 14.00 1.12 15.89
CA ALA A 109 14.97 2.17 16.16
C ALA A 109 15.74 2.58 14.88
N GLU A 110 16.19 1.62 14.08
CA GLU A 110 16.78 1.89 12.77
C GLU A 110 15.81 2.59 11.82
N LEU A 111 14.55 2.19 11.82
CA LEU A 111 13.54 2.81 10.96
C LEU A 111 13.35 4.28 11.31
N VAL A 112 13.23 4.59 12.60
CA VAL A 112 13.12 5.98 13.06
C VAL A 112 14.40 6.76 12.76
N ALA A 113 15.58 6.19 13.01
CA ALA A 113 16.85 6.83 12.74
C ALA A 113 17.01 7.14 11.23
N ALA A 114 16.74 6.17 10.36
CA ALA A 114 16.82 6.32 8.91
C ALA A 114 15.95 7.46 8.38
N VAL A 115 14.69 7.54 8.86
CA VAL A 115 13.75 8.60 8.46
C VAL A 115 14.20 9.94 9.01
N ARG A 116 14.57 10.01 10.30
CA ARG A 116 15.01 11.25 10.94
C ARG A 116 16.28 11.80 10.29
N ASP A 117 17.26 10.95 10.00
CA ASP A 117 18.53 11.37 9.41
C ASP A 117 18.35 11.90 7.99
N ALA A 118 17.44 11.31 7.21
CA ALA A 118 17.05 11.83 5.90
C ALA A 118 16.28 13.16 6.02
N ASP A 119 15.38 13.29 6.99
CA ASP A 119 14.65 14.53 7.27
C ASP A 119 15.59 15.68 7.68
N ASP A 120 16.56 15.40 8.55
CA ASP A 120 17.57 16.36 9.01
C ASP A 120 18.54 16.74 7.87
N ALA A 121 18.78 15.84 6.91
CA ALA A 121 19.53 16.11 5.69
C ALA A 121 18.70 16.83 4.59
N GLY A 122 17.38 16.97 4.77
CA GLY A 122 16.48 17.54 3.78
C GLY A 122 16.30 16.67 2.53
N GLU A 123 16.57 15.37 2.62
CA GLU A 123 16.42 14.42 1.52
C GLU A 123 14.97 13.88 1.46
N PRO A 124 14.36 13.77 0.26
CA PRO A 124 13.08 13.07 0.12
C PRO A 124 13.18 11.61 0.57
N VAL A 125 12.18 11.15 1.33
CA VAL A 125 12.10 9.76 1.81
C VAL A 125 10.94 9.03 1.15
N LEU A 126 11.21 7.81 0.67
CA LEU A 126 10.18 6.86 0.27
C LEU A 126 10.23 5.66 1.23
N LEU A 127 9.13 5.41 1.94
CA LEU A 127 8.98 4.23 2.76
C LEU A 127 8.49 3.05 1.91
N LEU A 128 9.13 1.90 2.07
CA LEU A 128 8.80 0.70 1.33
C LEU A 128 8.55 -0.47 2.28
N GLY A 129 7.31 -0.94 2.31
CA GLY A 129 6.93 -2.24 2.87
C GLY A 129 7.23 -3.37 1.87
N GLY A 130 6.19 -4.10 1.46
CA GLY A 130 6.33 -5.17 0.44
C GLY A 130 6.16 -4.75 -1.02
N GLY A 131 6.05 -3.45 -1.32
CA GLY A 131 5.94 -2.95 -2.71
C GLY A 131 4.74 -3.47 -3.51
N SER A 132 3.66 -3.84 -2.83
CA SER A 132 2.47 -4.44 -3.44
C SER A 132 1.41 -3.44 -3.92
N ASN A 133 1.57 -2.16 -3.60
CA ASN A 133 0.61 -1.09 -3.93
C ASN A 133 1.31 0.19 -4.40
N LEU A 134 2.42 0.05 -5.13
CA LEU A 134 3.23 1.15 -5.65
C LEU A 134 3.34 1.06 -7.17
N VAL A 135 3.22 2.21 -7.84
CA VAL A 135 3.63 2.42 -9.22
C VAL A 135 4.67 3.54 -9.19
N VAL A 136 5.87 3.28 -9.68
CA VAL A 136 6.98 4.24 -9.59
C VAL A 136 7.43 4.61 -10.99
N GLY A 137 7.57 5.90 -11.30
CA GLY A 137 8.05 6.38 -12.59
C GLY A 137 9.39 5.76 -13.01
N ASP A 138 9.61 5.69 -14.33
CA ASP A 138 10.82 5.11 -14.92
C ASP A 138 12.10 5.90 -14.59
N GLU A 139 11.96 7.19 -14.24
CA GLU A 139 13.05 8.02 -13.72
C GLU A 139 13.45 7.64 -12.28
N GLY A 140 12.61 6.88 -11.59
CA GLY A 140 12.88 6.36 -10.25
C GLY A 140 12.65 7.37 -9.14
N PHE A 141 13.46 7.32 -8.08
CA PHE A 141 13.33 8.17 -6.91
C PHE A 141 14.68 8.79 -6.50
N ALA A 142 14.80 10.10 -6.66
CA ALA A 142 16.03 10.87 -6.41
C ALA A 142 16.31 11.13 -4.90
N GLY A 143 15.76 10.31 -4.01
CA GLY A 143 15.90 10.42 -2.56
C GLY A 143 16.32 9.10 -1.90
N THR A 144 16.03 8.99 -0.60
CA THR A 144 16.32 7.80 0.20
C THR A 144 15.10 6.88 0.25
N LEU A 145 15.24 5.66 -0.28
CA LEU A 145 14.30 4.57 -0.07
C LEU A 145 14.63 3.87 1.25
N VAL A 146 13.72 3.92 2.21
CA VAL A 146 13.84 3.19 3.46
C VAL A 146 12.96 1.95 3.38
N ARG A 147 13.58 0.78 3.24
CA ARG A 147 12.90 -0.52 3.30
C ARG A 147 12.64 -0.88 4.76
N ILE A 148 11.36 -1.06 5.08
CA ILE A 148 10.88 -1.48 6.40
C ILE A 148 11.04 -3.00 6.50
N ALA A 149 12.07 -3.44 7.23
CA ALA A 149 12.45 -4.85 7.35
C ALA A 149 12.47 -5.33 8.82
N ASN A 150 11.89 -4.57 9.75
CA ASN A 150 11.68 -5.04 11.12
C ASN A 150 10.56 -6.08 11.16
N THR A 151 10.88 -7.29 11.62
CA THR A 151 9.96 -8.44 11.63
C THR A 151 9.77 -9.01 13.03
N GLY A 152 8.84 -9.95 13.15
CA GLY A 152 8.53 -10.60 14.41
C GLY A 152 7.25 -10.06 15.05
N TRP A 153 6.71 -10.85 15.96
CA TRP A 153 5.50 -10.55 16.68
C TRP A 153 5.49 -11.26 18.04
N THR A 154 4.71 -10.70 18.95
CA THR A 154 4.43 -11.27 20.27
C THR A 154 2.93 -11.37 20.46
N ARG A 155 2.52 -12.23 21.39
CA ARG A 155 1.13 -12.43 21.74
C ARG A 155 0.98 -12.34 23.24
N ASP A 156 -0.04 -11.62 23.67
CA ASP A 156 -0.56 -11.60 25.03
C ASP A 156 -2.08 -11.83 24.98
N ALA A 157 -2.52 -13.00 25.46
CA ALA A 157 -3.91 -13.46 25.40
C ALA A 157 -4.53 -13.37 23.98
N ASP A 158 -5.45 -12.43 23.77
CA ASP A 158 -6.18 -12.16 22.52
C ASP A 158 -5.59 -11.00 21.71
N ILE A 159 -4.46 -10.43 22.14
CA ILE A 159 -3.76 -9.34 21.46
C ILE A 159 -2.44 -9.83 20.90
N VAL A 160 -2.16 -9.47 19.64
CA VAL A 160 -0.87 -9.69 18.99
C VAL A 160 -0.26 -8.37 18.58
N GLU A 161 0.99 -8.14 18.94
CA GLU A 161 1.78 -6.99 18.47
C GLU A 161 2.76 -7.46 17.41
N VAL A 162 2.75 -6.79 16.26
CA VAL A 162 3.46 -7.25 15.06
C VAL A 162 4.27 -6.12 14.46
N ALA A 163 5.54 -6.37 14.18
CA ALA A 163 6.44 -5.40 13.57
C ALA A 163 5.99 -4.99 12.16
N ALA A 164 6.17 -3.72 11.79
CA ALA A 164 5.68 -3.14 10.54
C ALA A 164 6.21 -3.81 9.25
N GLY A 165 7.43 -4.34 9.28
CA GLY A 165 8.07 -5.02 8.15
C GLY A 165 7.69 -6.50 8.02
N GLN A 166 6.95 -7.07 8.98
CA GLN A 166 6.47 -8.44 8.89
C GLN A 166 5.62 -8.63 7.64
N GLU A 167 5.92 -9.66 6.83
CA GLU A 167 5.13 -10.01 5.66
C GLU A 167 3.71 -10.43 6.10
N TRP A 168 2.70 -9.84 5.45
CA TRP A 168 1.31 -9.93 5.90
C TRP A 168 0.77 -11.35 5.86
N ASP A 169 0.87 -12.04 4.72
CA ASP A 169 0.24 -13.35 4.59
C ASP A 169 0.94 -14.43 5.39
N ALA A 170 2.27 -14.35 5.55
CA ALA A 170 3.03 -15.21 6.44
C ALA A 170 2.59 -15.04 7.89
N PHE A 171 2.27 -13.81 8.32
CA PHE A 171 1.71 -13.56 9.64
C PHE A 171 0.29 -14.14 9.78
N VAL A 172 -0.60 -13.90 8.80
CA VAL A 172 -1.96 -14.48 8.82
C VAL A 172 -1.91 -16.01 8.81
N SER A 173 -1.02 -16.62 8.02
CA SER A 173 -0.78 -18.07 8.02
C SER A 173 -0.37 -18.55 9.40
N ALA A 174 0.63 -17.91 10.01
CA ALA A 174 1.12 -18.29 11.32
C ALA A 174 0.02 -18.23 12.40
N LEU A 175 -0.87 -17.25 12.36
CA LEU A 175 -2.02 -17.20 13.27
C LEU A 175 -2.94 -18.42 13.08
N VAL A 176 -3.34 -18.69 11.84
CA VAL A 176 -4.25 -19.80 11.51
C VAL A 176 -3.63 -21.15 11.87
N ASP A 177 -2.34 -21.35 11.58
CA ASP A 177 -1.59 -22.56 11.91
C ASP A 177 -1.48 -22.79 13.43
N ASN A 178 -1.54 -21.72 14.22
CA ASN A 178 -1.61 -21.77 15.69
C ASN A 178 -3.05 -21.82 16.24
N GLY A 179 -4.05 -22.06 15.39
CA GLY A 179 -5.45 -22.17 15.80
C GLY A 179 -6.07 -20.84 16.21
N LEU A 180 -5.61 -19.72 15.65
CA LEU A 180 -6.10 -18.37 15.95
C LEU A 180 -6.89 -17.81 14.76
N GLY A 181 -8.01 -17.15 15.05
CA GLY A 181 -8.87 -16.52 14.05
C GLY A 181 -8.90 -15.00 14.13
N GLY A 182 -9.65 -14.38 13.23
CA GLY A 182 -9.91 -12.94 13.16
C GLY A 182 -9.28 -12.20 11.98
N LEU A 183 -8.38 -12.83 11.21
CA LEU A 183 -7.70 -12.21 10.06
C LEU A 183 -7.73 -13.08 8.78
N GLU A 184 -8.31 -14.27 8.83
CA GLU A 184 -8.35 -15.26 7.76
C GLU A 184 -9.00 -14.76 6.45
N CYS A 185 -9.99 -13.86 6.52
CA CYS A 185 -10.60 -13.22 5.34
C CYS A 185 -9.60 -12.39 4.52
N LEU A 186 -8.48 -12.01 5.13
CA LEU A 186 -7.43 -11.17 4.55
C LEU A 186 -6.21 -11.99 4.08
N SER A 187 -6.35 -13.32 4.04
CA SER A 187 -5.33 -14.24 3.52
C SER A 187 -4.97 -13.94 2.07
N GLY A 188 -3.70 -14.15 1.72
CA GLY A 188 -3.13 -13.99 0.37
C GLY A 188 -2.97 -12.55 -0.09
N ILE A 189 -3.17 -11.55 0.79
CA ILE A 189 -2.86 -10.15 0.46
C ILE A 189 -1.35 -9.95 0.55
N PRO A 190 -0.68 -9.47 -0.50
CA PRO A 190 0.75 -9.20 -0.44
C PRO A 190 1.05 -7.89 0.29
N GLY A 191 2.24 -7.81 0.88
CA GLY A 191 2.74 -6.57 1.48
C GLY A 191 3.25 -6.80 2.89
N SER A 192 3.37 -5.71 3.65
CA SER A 192 3.79 -5.76 5.05
C SER A 192 2.68 -5.31 5.98
N VAL A 193 2.73 -5.78 7.22
CA VAL A 193 1.77 -5.46 8.29
C VAL A 193 1.62 -3.95 8.47
N GLY A 194 2.72 -3.20 8.46
CA GLY A 194 2.71 -1.74 8.66
C GLY A 194 2.02 -0.96 7.54
N ALA A 195 1.87 -1.54 6.35
CA ALA A 195 1.13 -0.94 5.26
C ALA A 195 -0.40 -1.13 5.40
N THR A 196 -0.85 -2.12 6.18
CA THR A 196 -2.28 -2.44 6.30
C THR A 196 -3.15 -1.32 6.89
N PRO A 197 -2.75 -0.57 7.94
CA PRO A 197 -3.54 0.55 8.45
C PRO A 197 -3.54 1.78 7.52
N ILE A 198 -2.63 1.88 6.55
CA ILE A 198 -2.56 3.08 5.70
C ILE A 198 -3.82 3.21 4.84
N GLN A 199 -4.31 2.10 4.30
CA GLN A 199 -5.47 2.10 3.41
C GLN A 199 -6.61 1.22 3.92
N ASN A 200 -6.64 0.90 5.21
CA ASN A 200 -7.62 -0.02 5.79
C ASN A 200 -7.81 -1.27 4.90
N VAL A 201 -6.71 -2.03 4.75
CA VAL A 201 -6.68 -3.21 3.89
C VAL A 201 -7.87 -4.13 4.19
N GLY A 202 -8.58 -4.54 3.14
CA GLY A 202 -9.79 -5.34 3.29
C GLY A 202 -10.09 -6.20 2.08
N ALA A 203 -10.60 -7.40 2.32
CA ALA A 203 -11.00 -8.37 1.31
C ALA A 203 -12.06 -9.31 1.88
N TYR A 204 -12.89 -9.88 1.00
CA TYR A 204 -13.90 -10.89 1.35
C TYR A 204 -14.77 -10.54 2.56
N GLY A 205 -15.13 -9.26 2.70
CA GLY A 205 -16.05 -8.78 3.74
C GLY A 205 -15.41 -8.51 5.10
N GLY A 206 -14.09 -8.67 5.24
CA GLY A 206 -13.32 -8.21 6.39
C GLY A 206 -12.41 -7.04 6.03
N GLU A 207 -12.11 -6.20 7.03
CA GLU A 207 -11.15 -5.10 6.97
C GLU A 207 -10.27 -5.11 8.23
N VAL A 208 -9.01 -4.66 8.12
CA VAL A 208 -8.10 -4.63 9.28
C VAL A 208 -8.60 -3.74 10.42
N ALA A 209 -9.40 -2.71 10.11
CA ALA A 209 -10.02 -1.84 11.12
C ALA A 209 -10.88 -2.61 12.14
N GLU A 210 -11.41 -3.79 11.77
CA GLU A 210 -12.23 -4.61 12.68
C GLU A 210 -11.40 -5.29 13.78
N SER A 211 -10.10 -5.48 13.52
CA SER A 211 -9.19 -6.20 14.42
C SER A 211 -8.11 -5.28 15.01
N ILE A 212 -7.75 -4.17 14.37
CA ILE A 212 -6.73 -3.26 14.90
C ILE A 212 -7.19 -2.66 16.25
N VAL A 213 -6.31 -2.74 17.24
CA VAL A 213 -6.47 -2.08 18.55
C VAL A 213 -5.70 -0.77 18.58
N SER A 214 -4.45 -0.78 18.12
CA SER A 214 -3.60 0.40 18.08
C SER A 214 -2.43 0.22 17.11
N VAL A 215 -1.78 1.33 16.78
CA VAL A 215 -0.57 1.39 15.96
C VAL A 215 0.50 2.16 16.75
N GLU A 216 1.72 1.62 16.83
CA GLU A 216 2.88 2.40 17.25
C GLU A 216 3.37 3.21 16.05
N LEU A 217 3.34 4.53 16.18
CA LEU A 217 3.60 5.47 15.11
C LEU A 217 4.73 6.43 15.51
N TYR A 218 5.72 6.59 14.64
CA TYR A 218 6.63 7.72 14.71
C TYR A 218 5.99 8.92 13.99
N ASP A 219 5.71 9.98 14.74
CA ASP A 219 5.25 11.27 14.20
C ASP A 219 6.48 12.10 13.83
N ARG A 220 6.75 12.21 12.52
CA ARG A 220 7.92 12.94 11.99
C ARG A 220 7.90 14.42 12.37
N ALA A 221 6.73 15.02 12.46
CA ALA A 221 6.61 16.44 12.82
C ALA A 221 6.92 16.68 14.30
N ALA A 222 6.43 15.81 15.18
CA ALA A 222 6.71 15.88 16.61
C ALA A 222 8.09 15.30 16.99
N LYS A 223 8.70 14.50 16.11
CA LYS A 223 9.90 13.69 16.36
C LYS A 223 9.73 12.73 17.57
N GLU A 224 8.53 12.18 17.73
CA GLU A 224 8.15 11.33 18.86
C GLU A 224 7.49 10.03 18.41
N VAL A 225 7.66 8.97 19.20
CA VAL A 225 6.87 7.73 19.04
C VAL A 225 5.65 7.81 19.95
N ARG A 226 4.48 7.53 19.38
CA ARG A 226 3.18 7.52 20.05
C ARG A 226 2.38 6.29 19.66
N THR A 227 1.63 5.76 20.62
CA THR A 227 0.56 4.81 20.36
C THR A 227 -0.67 5.58 19.86
N VAL A 228 -1.20 5.19 18.71
CA VAL A 228 -2.45 5.74 18.14
C VAL A 228 -3.51 4.65 18.20
N LYS A 229 -4.64 4.93 18.86
CA LYS A 229 -5.75 3.97 18.97
C LYS A 229 -6.53 3.87 17.66
N ALA A 230 -7.25 2.77 17.47
CA ALA A 230 -8.01 2.51 16.25
C ALA A 230 -9.06 3.58 15.92
N ASP A 231 -9.71 4.15 16.94
CA ASP A 231 -10.70 5.24 16.80
C ASP A 231 -10.07 6.56 16.33
N GLU A 232 -8.80 6.79 16.65
CA GLU A 232 -8.04 7.96 16.18
C GLU A 232 -7.53 7.82 14.73
N LEU A 233 -7.51 6.59 14.17
CA LEU A 233 -7.00 6.34 12.82
C LEU A 233 -7.98 6.72 11.71
N GLY A 234 -9.24 7.02 12.06
CA GLY A 234 -10.26 7.49 11.12
C GLY A 234 -10.49 6.55 9.93
N PHE A 235 -10.51 5.24 10.19
CA PHE A 235 -10.68 4.23 9.16
C PHE A 235 -12.00 4.40 8.39
N ALA A 236 -11.92 4.28 7.07
CA ALA A 236 -13.06 4.15 6.17
C ALA A 236 -12.66 3.28 4.96
N TYR A 237 -13.56 3.16 3.97
CA TYR A 237 -13.29 2.36 2.77
C TYR A 237 -12.01 2.84 2.07
N ARG A 238 -10.99 1.97 2.05
CA ARG A 238 -9.70 2.21 1.42
C ARG A 238 -8.94 3.45 1.92
N THR A 239 -9.14 3.88 3.17
CA THR A 239 -8.48 5.08 3.71
C THR A 239 -8.35 5.07 5.23
N SER A 240 -7.40 5.87 5.72
CA SER A 240 -7.20 6.26 7.13
C SER A 240 -6.58 7.66 7.17
N VAL A 241 -6.43 8.25 8.35
CA VAL A 241 -5.73 9.54 8.52
C VAL A 241 -4.26 9.51 8.08
N LEU A 242 -3.68 8.32 7.89
CA LEU A 242 -2.31 8.14 7.42
C LEU A 242 -2.21 8.23 5.89
N LYS A 243 -3.30 7.93 5.16
CA LYS A 243 -3.30 7.91 3.69
C LYS A 243 -3.08 9.30 3.11
N GLY A 244 -2.17 9.41 2.14
CA GLY A 244 -1.88 10.68 1.46
C GLY A 244 -1.10 11.68 2.32
N THR A 245 -0.57 11.23 3.45
CA THR A 245 0.33 12.03 4.31
C THR A 245 1.67 11.33 4.42
N ASP A 246 2.72 12.08 4.68
CA ASP A 246 4.04 11.53 4.99
C ASP A 246 4.38 11.67 6.49
N ARG A 247 3.46 12.15 7.32
CA ARG A 247 3.72 12.53 8.71
C ARG A 247 3.98 11.34 9.64
N GLY A 248 3.33 10.21 9.40
CA GLY A 248 3.35 9.05 10.29
C GLY A 248 4.10 7.87 9.70
N VAL A 249 5.03 7.29 10.47
CA VAL A 249 5.71 6.03 10.13
C VAL A 249 5.25 4.94 11.07
N VAL A 250 4.59 3.91 10.53
CA VAL A 250 4.11 2.77 11.30
C VAL A 250 5.28 1.88 11.71
N LEU A 251 5.43 1.63 13.01
CA LEU A 251 6.52 0.82 13.58
C LEU A 251 6.06 -0.59 13.95
N SER A 252 4.88 -0.70 14.56
CA SER A 252 4.19 -1.96 14.86
C SER A 252 2.67 -1.74 14.87
N VAL A 253 1.92 -2.83 14.71
CA VAL A 253 0.45 -2.82 14.75
C VAL A 253 -0.01 -3.86 15.77
N ARG A 254 -0.99 -3.50 16.60
CA ARG A 254 -1.64 -4.42 17.53
C ARG A 254 -3.00 -4.83 16.98
N PHE A 255 -3.22 -6.14 16.85
CA PHE A 255 -4.50 -6.71 16.46
C PHE A 255 -5.12 -7.49 17.62
N ARG A 256 -6.45 -7.48 17.68
CA ARG A 256 -7.23 -8.45 18.42
C ARG A 256 -7.49 -9.67 17.54
N ILE A 257 -7.32 -10.84 18.10
CA ILE A 257 -7.52 -12.14 17.47
C ILE A 257 -8.52 -12.97 18.27
N ASP A 258 -9.06 -14.04 17.68
CA ASP A 258 -9.96 -14.98 18.34
C ASP A 258 -9.19 -16.25 18.76
N PRO A 259 -8.94 -16.48 20.06
CA PRO A 259 -8.22 -17.66 20.55
C PRO A 259 -8.97 -18.98 20.37
N SER A 260 -10.26 -18.96 20.01
CA SER A 260 -11.04 -20.17 19.74
C SER A 260 -10.80 -20.76 18.34
N GLY A 261 -10.05 -20.05 17.49
CA GLY A 261 -9.80 -20.45 16.10
C GLY A 261 -11.01 -20.31 15.17
N GLN A 262 -12.08 -19.65 15.64
CA GLN A 262 -13.23 -19.32 14.83
C GLN A 262 -12.98 -18.06 14.00
N SER A 263 -13.62 -18.01 12.84
CA SER A 263 -13.55 -16.85 11.96
C SER A 263 -14.31 -15.65 12.50
N ALA A 264 -14.03 -14.48 11.92
CA ALA A 264 -15.01 -13.40 11.91
C ALA A 264 -16.30 -13.86 11.18
N PRO A 265 -17.47 -13.23 11.43
CA PRO A 265 -18.69 -13.54 10.70
C PRO A 265 -18.50 -13.41 9.18
N ILE A 266 -18.92 -14.41 8.40
CA ILE A 266 -18.75 -14.40 6.94
C ILE A 266 -19.78 -13.47 6.29
N ARG A 267 -19.33 -12.28 5.87
CA ARG A 267 -20.20 -11.24 5.30
C ARG A 267 -20.19 -11.17 3.76
N TYR A 268 -19.26 -11.87 3.11
CA TYR A 268 -19.11 -11.82 1.66
C TYR A 268 -19.81 -12.98 0.97
N ALA A 269 -20.81 -12.69 0.14
CA ALA A 269 -21.69 -13.69 -0.47
C ALA A 269 -20.97 -14.76 -1.29
N GLU A 270 -19.90 -14.42 -2.02
CA GLU A 270 -19.13 -15.42 -2.77
C GLU A 270 -18.38 -16.37 -1.84
N LEU A 271 -17.84 -15.85 -0.72
CA LEU A 271 -17.14 -16.66 0.27
C LEU A 271 -18.11 -17.57 1.02
N ALA A 272 -19.26 -17.04 1.46
CA ALA A 272 -20.32 -17.82 2.10
C ALA A 272 -20.79 -18.99 1.21
N ARG A 273 -21.05 -18.73 -0.08
CA ARG A 273 -21.37 -19.78 -1.07
C ARG A 273 -20.25 -20.80 -1.22
N THR A 274 -19.00 -20.37 -1.28
CA THR A 274 -17.83 -21.25 -1.44
C THR A 274 -17.66 -22.17 -0.22
N LEU A 275 -17.95 -21.66 0.97
CA LEU A 275 -17.91 -22.41 2.22
C LEU A 275 -19.17 -23.26 2.47
N GLY A 276 -20.24 -23.04 1.70
CA GLY A 276 -21.52 -23.72 1.92
C GLY A 276 -22.22 -23.29 3.21
N VAL A 277 -22.07 -22.03 3.61
CA VAL A 277 -22.65 -21.47 4.84
C VAL A 277 -23.51 -20.24 4.57
N GLU A 278 -24.39 -19.93 5.52
CA GLU A 278 -25.16 -18.69 5.51
C GLU A 278 -24.28 -17.47 5.82
N ILE A 279 -24.76 -16.29 5.40
CA ILE A 279 -24.15 -15.01 5.80
C ILE A 279 -24.18 -14.90 7.34
N ASP A 280 -23.13 -14.28 7.88
CA ASP A 280 -22.87 -14.10 9.31
C ASP A 280 -22.55 -15.38 10.11
N ALA A 281 -22.50 -16.55 9.45
CA ALA A 281 -21.96 -17.75 10.08
C ALA A 281 -20.47 -17.56 10.47
N LYS A 282 -20.04 -18.29 11.50
CA LYS A 282 -18.63 -18.46 11.86
C LYS A 282 -18.23 -19.90 11.61
N VAL A 283 -17.04 -20.10 11.05
CA VAL A 283 -16.45 -21.43 10.78
C VAL A 283 -14.97 -21.43 11.21
N PRO A 284 -14.29 -22.59 11.27
CA PRO A 284 -12.86 -22.61 11.59
C PRO A 284 -12.05 -21.73 10.65
N ALA A 285 -11.17 -20.90 11.19
CA ALA A 285 -10.41 -19.89 10.45
C ALA A 285 -9.58 -20.52 9.31
N ALA A 286 -9.07 -21.73 9.51
CA ALA A 286 -8.36 -22.50 8.48
C ALA A 286 -9.21 -22.78 7.24
N GLN A 287 -10.50 -23.09 7.39
CA GLN A 287 -11.40 -23.33 6.26
C GLN A 287 -11.64 -22.04 5.46
N VAL A 288 -11.79 -20.92 6.15
CA VAL A 288 -11.94 -19.61 5.51
C VAL A 288 -10.67 -19.23 4.76
N ARG A 289 -9.49 -19.39 5.37
CA ARG A 289 -8.20 -19.13 4.72
C ARG A 289 -8.07 -19.91 3.43
N GLU A 290 -8.34 -21.21 3.44
CA GLU A 290 -8.29 -22.05 2.24
C GLU A 290 -9.26 -21.57 1.15
N ALA A 291 -10.53 -21.30 1.51
CA ALA A 291 -11.52 -20.80 0.58
C ALA A 291 -11.12 -19.44 -0.03
N VAL A 292 -10.62 -18.52 0.80
CA VAL A 292 -10.14 -17.20 0.37
C VAL A 292 -8.95 -17.34 -0.58
N LEU A 293 -7.94 -18.15 -0.24
CA LEU A 293 -6.79 -18.37 -1.11
C LEU A 293 -7.22 -18.98 -2.45
N GLY A 294 -8.16 -19.92 -2.46
CA GLY A 294 -8.74 -20.47 -3.69
C GLY A 294 -9.40 -19.39 -4.56
N LEU A 295 -10.29 -18.58 -3.97
CA LEU A 295 -10.95 -17.47 -4.65
C LEU A 295 -9.96 -16.42 -5.19
N ARG A 296 -8.89 -16.13 -4.45
CA ARG A 296 -7.86 -15.17 -4.86
C ARG A 296 -6.99 -15.70 -6.00
N ARG A 297 -6.55 -16.96 -5.94
CA ARG A 297 -5.79 -17.61 -7.02
C ARG A 297 -6.59 -17.62 -8.32
N GLY A 298 -7.89 -17.91 -8.25
CA GLY A 298 -8.80 -17.83 -9.40
C GLY A 298 -8.91 -16.43 -10.02
N LYS A 299 -8.53 -15.38 -9.29
CA LYS A 299 -8.54 -13.97 -9.72
C LYS A 299 -7.13 -13.41 -9.97
N GLY A 300 -6.07 -14.21 -9.87
CA GLY A 300 -4.68 -13.73 -9.99
C GLY A 300 -4.24 -12.82 -8.82
N MET A 301 -4.93 -12.90 -7.68
CA MET A 301 -4.73 -12.01 -6.52
C MET A 301 -3.86 -12.65 -5.42
N VAL A 302 -3.14 -13.73 -5.72
CA VAL A 302 -2.07 -14.29 -4.89
C VAL A 302 -0.81 -14.24 -5.73
N LEU A 303 0.28 -13.68 -5.19
CA LEU A 303 1.54 -13.56 -5.94
C LEU A 303 2.07 -14.94 -6.33
N ASP A 304 2.41 -15.09 -7.61
CA ASP A 304 3.09 -16.24 -8.18
C ASP A 304 4.13 -15.72 -9.19
N PRO A 305 5.44 -15.84 -8.90
CA PRO A 305 6.48 -15.34 -9.78
C PRO A 305 6.43 -15.89 -11.22
N ALA A 306 5.87 -17.08 -11.43
CA ALA A 306 5.74 -17.70 -12.75
C ALA A 306 4.49 -17.25 -13.52
N ASP A 307 3.54 -16.61 -12.85
CA ASP A 307 2.28 -16.14 -13.43
C ASP A 307 2.27 -14.62 -13.55
N HIS A 308 2.41 -14.13 -14.78
CA HIS A 308 2.40 -12.70 -15.07
C HIS A 308 1.03 -12.04 -14.78
N ASP A 309 -0.06 -12.79 -14.66
CA ASP A 309 -1.34 -12.21 -14.19
C ASP A 309 -1.27 -11.72 -12.73
N THR A 310 -0.25 -12.13 -11.98
CA THR A 310 -0.01 -11.72 -10.59
C THR A 310 1.04 -10.61 -10.48
N TRP A 311 1.71 -10.24 -11.57
CA TRP A 311 2.67 -9.13 -11.63
C TRP A 311 1.89 -7.82 -11.75
N SER A 312 1.19 -7.49 -10.67
CA SER A 312 0.22 -6.39 -10.57
C SER A 312 0.33 -5.73 -9.20
N ALA A 313 -0.26 -4.54 -9.05
CA ALA A 313 -0.52 -3.93 -7.75
C ALA A 313 -1.90 -4.33 -7.18
N GLY A 314 -2.41 -5.51 -7.55
CA GLY A 314 -3.78 -5.92 -7.25
C GLY A 314 -4.82 -5.14 -8.07
N SER A 315 -5.94 -4.79 -7.46
CA SER A 315 -6.94 -3.94 -8.10
C SER A 315 -6.37 -2.54 -8.33
N PHE A 316 -6.16 -2.16 -9.58
CA PHE A 316 -5.57 -0.87 -9.92
C PHE A 316 -6.52 0.30 -9.69
N PHE A 317 -7.84 0.10 -9.84
CA PHE A 317 -8.85 1.12 -9.60
C PHE A 317 -9.70 0.77 -8.38
N THR A 318 -9.98 1.79 -7.57
CA THR A 318 -10.98 1.68 -6.52
C THR A 318 -12.39 1.61 -7.11
N ASN A 319 -13.29 0.90 -6.43
CA ASN A 319 -14.72 0.95 -6.73
C ASN A 319 -15.26 2.37 -6.52
N PRO A 320 -15.82 3.02 -7.56
CA PRO A 320 -16.29 4.40 -7.45
C PRO A 320 -17.53 4.48 -6.55
N ILE A 321 -17.60 5.55 -5.76
CA ILE A 321 -18.77 5.90 -4.96
C ILE A 321 -19.43 7.09 -5.65
N VAL A 322 -20.62 6.87 -6.20
CA VAL A 322 -21.41 7.92 -6.85
C VAL A 322 -22.25 8.64 -5.80
N PRO A 323 -22.17 9.97 -5.67
CA PRO A 323 -22.98 10.73 -4.73
C PRO A 323 -24.47 10.44 -4.88
N GLY A 324 -25.21 10.42 -3.77
CA GLY A 324 -26.63 10.06 -3.77
C GLY A 324 -27.50 10.90 -4.71
N GLU A 325 -27.17 12.19 -4.86
CA GLU A 325 -27.86 13.13 -5.76
C GLU A 325 -27.61 12.87 -7.25
N GLU A 326 -26.49 12.25 -7.60
CA GLU A 326 -26.10 11.92 -8.98
C GLU A 326 -26.44 10.47 -9.36
N ALA A 327 -26.64 9.60 -8.36
CA ALA A 327 -26.74 8.16 -8.53
C ALA A 327 -27.80 7.73 -9.56
N ALA A 328 -28.99 8.35 -9.54
CA ALA A 328 -30.07 8.01 -10.47
C ALA A 328 -29.67 8.31 -11.93
N ALA A 329 -29.07 9.48 -12.19
CA ALA A 329 -28.65 9.87 -13.54
C ALA A 329 -27.53 8.99 -14.08
N VAL A 330 -26.52 8.69 -13.23
CA VAL A 330 -25.41 7.80 -13.59
C VAL A 330 -25.91 6.37 -13.87
N LEU A 331 -26.79 5.83 -13.01
CA LEU A 331 -27.35 4.49 -13.20
C LEU A 331 -28.19 4.37 -14.48
N SER A 332 -28.98 5.39 -14.82
CA SER A 332 -29.73 5.43 -16.09
C SER A 332 -28.78 5.40 -17.30
N ARG A 333 -27.73 6.23 -17.28
CA ARG A 333 -26.73 6.23 -18.37
C ARG A 333 -26.04 4.88 -18.53
N ILE A 334 -25.70 4.22 -17.42
CA ILE A 334 -25.12 2.87 -17.45
C ILE A 334 -26.11 1.87 -18.05
N ALA A 335 -27.38 1.91 -17.63
CA ALA A 335 -28.41 0.99 -18.12
C ALA A 335 -28.71 1.17 -19.62
N GLU A 336 -28.61 2.39 -20.14
CA GLU A 336 -28.77 2.68 -21.57
C GLU A 336 -27.59 2.19 -22.42
N SER A 337 -26.40 2.09 -21.83
CA SER A 337 -25.14 1.80 -22.55
C SER A 337 -24.58 0.40 -22.29
N ALA A 338 -25.13 -0.36 -21.35
CA ALA A 338 -24.68 -1.70 -20.99
C ALA A 338 -25.81 -2.60 -20.48
N GLU A 339 -25.78 -3.87 -20.91
CA GLU A 339 -26.73 -4.88 -20.45
C GLU A 339 -26.31 -5.52 -19.12
N GLY A 340 -27.32 -5.99 -18.38
CA GLY A 340 -27.14 -6.79 -17.17
C GLY A 340 -27.39 -6.02 -15.87
N LYS A 341 -27.50 -6.76 -14.76
CA LYS A 341 -27.71 -6.18 -13.43
C LYS A 341 -26.46 -5.42 -12.99
N ILE A 342 -26.58 -4.10 -12.82
CA ILE A 342 -25.52 -3.23 -12.31
C ILE A 342 -25.26 -3.59 -10.84
N PRO A 343 -24.05 -4.06 -10.46
CA PRO A 343 -23.72 -4.33 -9.07
C PRO A 343 -23.66 -3.02 -8.26
N GLN A 344 -24.49 -2.92 -7.24
CA GLN A 344 -24.64 -1.75 -6.38
C GLN A 344 -24.47 -2.16 -4.92
N TYR A 345 -23.70 -1.37 -4.18
CA TYR A 345 -23.45 -1.58 -2.76
C TYR A 345 -23.69 -0.26 -2.02
N PRO A 346 -24.42 -0.25 -0.90
CA PRO A 346 -24.54 0.93 -0.06
C PRO A 346 -23.16 1.42 0.40
N ALA A 347 -22.95 2.73 0.37
CA ALA A 347 -21.75 3.37 0.92
C ALA A 347 -22.12 4.70 1.59
N LYS A 348 -21.27 5.16 2.51
CA LYS A 348 -21.45 6.48 3.12
C LYS A 348 -21.40 7.56 2.03
N GLY A 349 -22.46 8.36 1.92
CA GLY A 349 -22.55 9.46 0.96
C GLY A 349 -23.05 9.08 -0.44
N GLY A 350 -23.34 7.79 -0.72
CA GLY A 350 -23.78 7.41 -2.06
C GLY A 350 -23.87 5.91 -2.32
N VAL A 351 -23.81 5.55 -3.61
CA VAL A 351 -23.85 4.16 -4.08
C VAL A 351 -22.47 3.78 -4.61
N LYS A 352 -21.89 2.70 -4.06
CA LYS A 352 -20.65 2.13 -4.56
C LYS A 352 -20.93 1.18 -5.71
N LEU A 353 -20.28 1.39 -6.85
CA LEU A 353 -20.39 0.54 -8.05
C LEU A 353 -19.19 -0.39 -8.17
N SER A 354 -19.32 -1.47 -8.94
CA SER A 354 -18.19 -2.37 -9.24
C SER A 354 -17.34 -1.81 -10.38
N ALA A 355 -16.10 -1.40 -10.10
CA ALA A 355 -15.17 -0.94 -11.13
C ALA A 355 -14.85 -2.04 -12.14
N ALA A 356 -14.69 -3.29 -11.71
CA ALA A 356 -14.46 -4.44 -12.60
C ALA A 356 -15.59 -4.61 -13.62
N TRP A 357 -16.84 -4.46 -13.16
CA TRP A 357 -18.01 -4.56 -14.03
C TRP A 357 -18.07 -3.39 -15.01
N LEU A 358 -17.79 -2.16 -14.56
CA LEU A 358 -17.74 -0.98 -15.44
C LEU A 358 -16.67 -1.16 -16.52
N ILE A 359 -15.46 -1.59 -16.16
CA ILE A 359 -14.35 -1.83 -17.10
C ILE A 359 -14.75 -2.87 -18.16
N GLU A 360 -15.29 -4.02 -17.75
CA GLU A 360 -15.74 -5.05 -18.69
C GLU A 360 -16.83 -4.53 -19.64
N ARG A 361 -17.81 -3.77 -19.11
CA ARG A 361 -18.90 -3.21 -19.91
C ARG A 361 -18.47 -2.04 -20.79
N ALA A 362 -17.36 -1.39 -20.49
CA ALA A 362 -16.72 -0.42 -21.36
C ALA A 362 -16.00 -1.07 -22.57
N GLY A 363 -15.84 -2.40 -22.58
CA GLY A 363 -15.20 -3.15 -23.66
C GLY A 363 -13.79 -3.65 -23.30
N PHE A 364 -13.32 -3.38 -22.09
CA PHE A 364 -12.01 -3.82 -21.62
C PHE A 364 -12.15 -5.14 -20.87
N GLY A 365 -12.17 -6.23 -21.63
CA GLY A 365 -12.28 -7.58 -21.09
C GLY A 365 -11.00 -8.08 -20.41
N LYS A 366 -11.08 -9.27 -19.83
CA LYS A 366 -9.90 -9.97 -19.30
C LYS A 366 -8.89 -10.23 -20.42
N GLY A 367 -7.61 -9.99 -20.14
CA GLY A 367 -6.54 -10.12 -21.14
C GLY A 367 -6.46 -8.97 -22.15
N TYR A 368 -7.23 -7.89 -21.98
CA TYR A 368 -7.19 -6.74 -22.89
C TYR A 368 -5.75 -6.21 -23.02
N PRO A 369 -5.16 -6.19 -24.22
CA PRO A 369 -3.77 -5.82 -24.42
C PRO A 369 -3.61 -4.31 -24.29
N GLY A 370 -2.54 -3.86 -23.61
CA GLY A 370 -2.13 -2.47 -23.67
C GLY A 370 -1.19 -2.18 -24.85
N PRO A 371 -0.82 -0.91 -25.04
CA PRO A 371 0.07 -0.50 -26.12
C PRO A 371 1.38 -1.31 -26.16
N GLY A 372 1.73 -1.79 -27.35
CA GLY A 372 2.96 -2.56 -27.55
C GLY A 372 3.00 -3.95 -26.91
N GLY A 373 1.91 -4.44 -26.31
CA GLY A 373 1.79 -5.81 -25.77
C GLY A 373 2.62 -6.12 -24.53
N ARG A 374 3.28 -5.12 -23.93
CA ARG A 374 4.10 -5.28 -22.71
C ARG A 374 3.29 -5.25 -21.41
N VAL A 375 2.07 -4.72 -21.47
CA VAL A 375 1.11 -4.75 -20.36
C VAL A 375 -0.25 -5.23 -20.86
N SER A 376 -1.11 -5.65 -19.94
CA SER A 376 -2.52 -5.92 -20.25
C SER A 376 -3.35 -5.95 -18.98
N LEU A 377 -4.67 -5.97 -19.12
CA LEU A 377 -5.53 -6.44 -18.03
C LEU A 377 -5.27 -7.94 -17.80
N SER A 378 -5.30 -8.37 -16.54
CA SER A 378 -5.16 -9.79 -16.18
C SER A 378 -6.18 -10.64 -16.93
N ALA A 379 -5.77 -11.85 -17.36
CA ALA A 379 -6.70 -12.80 -17.96
C ALA A 379 -7.67 -13.40 -16.92
N LYS A 380 -7.43 -13.18 -15.63
CA LYS A 380 -8.24 -13.68 -14.51
C LYS A 380 -9.18 -12.63 -13.94
N HIS A 381 -8.75 -11.37 -13.89
CA HIS A 381 -9.52 -10.30 -13.24
C HIS A 381 -9.25 -8.90 -13.82
N THR A 382 -10.27 -8.23 -14.37
CA THR A 382 -10.10 -6.98 -15.13
C THR A 382 -9.59 -5.77 -14.32
N LEU A 383 -9.71 -5.77 -13.00
CA LEU A 383 -9.11 -4.70 -12.19
C LEU A 383 -7.59 -4.78 -12.09
N ALA A 384 -6.97 -5.91 -12.39
CA ALA A 384 -5.53 -6.05 -12.30
C ALA A 384 -4.88 -5.66 -13.63
N LEU A 385 -4.11 -4.57 -13.62
CA LEU A 385 -3.17 -4.25 -14.70
C LEU A 385 -1.87 -5.01 -14.43
N THR A 386 -1.36 -5.67 -15.47
CA THR A 386 -0.31 -6.68 -15.34
C THR A 386 0.87 -6.36 -16.25
N ASN A 387 2.07 -6.50 -15.71
CA ASN A 387 3.32 -6.48 -16.47
C ASN A 387 3.51 -7.84 -17.15
N ARG A 388 3.77 -7.85 -18.46
CA ARG A 388 4.00 -9.07 -19.25
C ARG A 388 5.48 -9.45 -19.39
N GLY A 389 6.38 -8.77 -18.68
CA GLY A 389 7.78 -9.15 -18.51
C GLY A 389 8.67 -7.90 -18.40
N GLU A 390 8.66 -7.09 -19.46
CA GLU A 390 9.56 -5.96 -19.66
C GLU A 390 8.82 -4.62 -19.76
N ALA A 391 7.66 -4.49 -19.09
CA ALA A 391 6.91 -3.24 -19.10
C ALA A 391 7.69 -2.09 -18.43
N SER A 392 7.59 -0.91 -19.02
CA SER A 392 7.88 0.34 -18.33
C SER A 392 6.67 0.79 -17.49
N THR A 393 6.88 1.76 -16.60
CA THR A 393 5.77 2.40 -15.89
C THR A 393 4.87 3.17 -16.84
N GLU A 394 5.42 3.80 -17.88
CA GLU A 394 4.59 4.48 -18.89
C GLU A 394 3.69 3.51 -19.67
N ASP A 395 4.16 2.30 -19.99
CA ASP A 395 3.29 1.28 -20.63
C ASP A 395 2.06 0.99 -19.77
N LEU A 396 2.29 0.80 -18.46
CA LEU A 396 1.23 0.52 -17.48
C LEU A 396 0.25 1.71 -17.38
N LEU A 397 0.77 2.93 -17.31
CA LEU A 397 -0.05 4.14 -17.18
C LEU A 397 -0.81 4.45 -18.47
N ALA A 398 -0.26 4.16 -19.64
CA ALA A 398 -0.97 4.31 -20.91
C ALA A 398 -2.23 3.43 -20.96
N LEU A 399 -2.10 2.14 -20.59
CA LEU A 399 -3.26 1.25 -20.47
C LEU A 399 -4.24 1.72 -19.38
N ALA A 400 -3.74 2.20 -18.25
CA ALA A 400 -4.60 2.73 -17.19
C ALA A 400 -5.41 3.96 -17.66
N ARG A 401 -4.81 4.88 -18.41
CA ARG A 401 -5.50 6.06 -18.98
C ARG A 401 -6.58 5.61 -19.94
N GLU A 402 -6.25 4.70 -20.85
CA GLU A 402 -7.20 4.16 -21.83
C GLU A 402 -8.44 3.55 -21.16
N VAL A 403 -8.23 2.71 -20.14
CA VAL A 403 -9.33 2.08 -19.39
C VAL A 403 -10.16 3.12 -18.63
N ARG A 404 -9.51 4.04 -17.91
CA ARG A 404 -10.19 5.10 -17.15
C ARG A 404 -11.02 5.98 -18.07
N ASP A 405 -10.42 6.48 -19.15
CA ASP A 405 -11.03 7.43 -20.08
C ASP A 405 -12.16 6.76 -20.86
N GLY A 406 -12.02 5.47 -21.21
CA GLY A 406 -13.09 4.70 -21.85
C GLY A 406 -14.29 4.47 -20.92
N VAL A 407 -14.07 4.19 -19.63
CA VAL A 407 -15.15 4.08 -18.63
C VAL A 407 -15.83 5.44 -18.41
N GLU A 408 -15.06 6.52 -18.33
CA GLU A 408 -15.60 7.88 -18.18
C GLU A 408 -16.40 8.31 -19.41
N ALA A 409 -15.88 8.07 -20.61
CA ALA A 409 -16.58 8.39 -21.86
C ALA A 409 -17.90 7.61 -22.00
N ARG A 410 -17.91 6.33 -21.61
CA ARG A 410 -19.11 5.49 -21.76
C ARG A 410 -20.15 5.74 -20.68
N PHE A 411 -19.73 5.91 -19.43
CA PHE A 411 -20.63 5.91 -18.27
C PHE A 411 -20.67 7.22 -17.50
N GLY A 412 -19.79 8.18 -17.80
CA GLY A 412 -19.62 9.39 -16.99
C GLY A 412 -19.05 9.12 -15.60
N VAL A 413 -18.41 7.98 -15.39
CA VAL A 413 -17.83 7.58 -14.10
C VAL A 413 -16.32 7.58 -14.23
N ARG A 414 -15.64 8.49 -13.52
CA ARG A 414 -14.19 8.52 -13.49
C ARG A 414 -13.64 7.53 -12.48
N LEU A 415 -12.72 6.68 -12.92
CA LEU A 415 -12.02 5.73 -12.04
C LEU A 415 -10.79 6.38 -11.42
N HIS A 416 -10.54 6.08 -10.14
CA HIS A 416 -9.39 6.57 -9.39
C HIS A 416 -8.43 5.42 -9.05
N PRO A 417 -7.11 5.62 -9.24
CA PRO A 417 -6.13 4.59 -8.93
C PRO A 417 -6.11 4.29 -7.42
N GLU A 418 -6.02 3.01 -7.07
CA GLU A 418 -5.74 2.52 -5.72
C GLU A 418 -4.25 2.55 -5.35
N PRO A 419 -3.30 2.19 -6.25
CA PRO A 419 -1.88 2.23 -5.91
C PRO A 419 -1.36 3.66 -5.79
N LEU A 420 -0.36 3.84 -4.94
CA LEU A 420 0.34 5.10 -4.80
C LEU A 420 1.26 5.30 -6.01
N LEU A 421 1.08 6.43 -6.69
CA LEU A 421 1.91 6.84 -7.82
C LEU A 421 3.08 7.68 -7.30
N ILE A 422 4.31 7.25 -7.57
CA ILE A 422 5.55 7.94 -7.18
C ILE A 422 6.24 8.44 -8.44
N ASN A 423 6.51 9.75 -8.51
CA ASN A 423 7.16 10.39 -9.66
C ASN A 423 6.52 10.03 -11.01
N CYS A 424 5.19 9.85 -11.00
CA CYS A 424 4.36 9.62 -12.17
C CYS A 424 2.92 10.03 -11.83
N SER A 425 2.06 10.15 -12.84
CA SER A 425 0.66 10.55 -12.68
C SER A 425 -0.24 9.83 -13.69
N LEU A 426 -1.53 9.73 -13.33
CA LEU A 426 -2.57 9.15 -14.17
C LEU A 426 -3.60 10.19 -14.57
#